data_AF-A0A374V9V0-F1
#
_entry.id   AF-A0A374V9V0-F1
#
_cell.length_a   1.000
_cell.length_b   1.000
_cell.length_c   1.000
_cell.angle_alpha   90.00
_cell.angle_beta   90.00
_cell.angle_gamma   90.00
#
_symmetry.space_group_name_H-M   'P 1'
#
loop_
_entity.id
_entity.type
_entity.pdbx_description
1 polymer ?
#
loop_
_entity_poly.entity_id
_entity_poly.type
_entity_poly.pdbx_seq_one_letter_code
_entity_poly.pdbx_strand_id
1 'polypeptide(L)' 'MHKQSFAEKTITRYPNYQCYTIHTMECNIDDDEVWCQKNKIITKALMTYQITRALSFVFL' A
#
# COMPACT_ATOMS: atom_id res chain seq x y z
N MET A 1 -20.85 -5.73 21.14
CA MET A 1 -19.75 -4.95 20.56
C MET A 1 -18.60 -5.83 20.02
N HIS A 2 -18.62 -6.10 18.71
CA HIS A 2 -17.56 -6.77 17.97
C HIS A 2 -16.64 -5.73 17.31
N LYS A 3 -15.32 -5.94 17.36
CA LYS A 3 -14.35 -5.07 16.66
C LYS A 3 -13.85 -5.75 15.41
N GLN A 4 -13.93 -5.07 14.28
CA GLN A 4 -13.42 -5.57 13.01
C GLN A 4 -12.48 -4.55 12.38
N SER A 5 -11.28 -5.01 12.02
CA SER A 5 -10.26 -4.19 11.38
C SER A 5 -10.14 -4.54 9.91
N PHE A 6 -10.12 -3.52 9.06
CA PHE A 6 -9.96 -3.62 7.61
C PHE A 6 -8.68 -2.91 7.20
N ALA A 7 -7.95 -3.52 6.26
CA ALA A 7 -6.79 -2.91 5.63
C ALA A 7 -6.93 -3.01 4.11
N GLU A 8 -7.02 -1.87 3.46
CA GLU A 8 -7.02 -1.77 2.00
C GLU A 8 -5.64 -1.31 1.53
N LYS A 9 -5.05 -2.05 0.57
CA LYS A 9 -3.76 -1.71 -0.02
C LYS A 9 -3.93 -1.35 -1.49
N THR A 10 -3.65 -0.09 -1.83
CA THR A 10 -3.62 0.40 -3.20
C THR A 10 -2.18 0.48 -3.69
N ILE A 11 -1.90 -0.07 -4.87
CA ILE A 11 -0.58 -0.04 -5.50
C ILE A 11 -0.70 0.70 -6.83
N THR A 12 -0.03 1.85 -6.95
CA THR A 12 0.08 2.58 -8.21
C THR A 12 1.49 2.41 -8.76
N ARG A 13 1.61 1.86 -9.97
CA ARG A 13 2.90 1.61 -10.62
C ARG A 13 3.17 2.70 -11.65
N TYR A 14 4.35 3.29 -11.56
CA TYR A 14 4.91 4.21 -12.54
C TYR A 14 6.18 3.58 -13.14
N PRO A 15 6.68 4.10 -14.28
CA PRO A 15 7.85 3.52 -14.95
C PRO A 15 9.09 3.36 -14.05
N ASN A 16 9.32 4.32 -13.15
CA ASN A 16 10.53 4.39 -12.32
C ASN A 16 10.25 4.29 -10.81
N TYR A 17 8.99 4.22 -10.40
CA TYR A 17 8.63 4.12 -8.99
C TYR A 17 7.29 3.41 -8.78
N GLN A 18 7.13 2.80 -7.62
CA GLN A 18 5.85 2.25 -7.17
C GLN A 18 5.41 2.97 -5.91
N CYS A 19 4.18 3.48 -5.93
CA CYS A 19 3.55 4.06 -4.75
C CYS A 19 2.63 3.01 -4.12
N TYR A 20 2.80 2.80 -2.81
CA TYR A 20 1.94 1.96 -2.00
C TYR A 20 1.20 2.85 -1.01
N THR A 21 -0.12 2.80 -1.05
CA THR A 21 -0.98 3.43 -0.04
C THR A 21 -1.69 2.32 0.73
N ILE A 22 -1.56 2.32 2.06
CA ILE A 22 -2.29 1.42 2.95
C ILE A 22 -3.28 2.27 3.74
N HIS A 23 -4.56 1.98 3.58
CA HIS A 23 -5.64 2.54 4.37
C HIS A 23 -6.08 1.51 5.41
N THR A 24 -5.98 1.86 6.69
CA THR A 24 -6.54 1.03 7.77
C THR A 24 -7.79 1.69 8.33
N MET A 25 -8.82 0.87 8.54
CA MET A 25 -10.11 1.28 9.07
C MET A 25 -10.51 0.28 10.16
N GLU A 26 -10.98 0.79 11.29
CA GLU A 26 -11.50 -0.03 12.37
C GLU A 26 -12.98 0.28 12.54
N CYS A 27 -13.81 -0.76 12.52
CA CYS A 27 -15.24 -0.68 12.74
C CYS A 27 -15.60 -1.36 14.05
N ASN A 28 -16.41 -0.67 14.85
CA ASN A 28 -17.14 -1.24 15.96
C ASN A 28 -18.55 -1.58 15.47
N ILE A 29 -18.91 -2.85 15.59
CA ILE A 29 -20.21 -3.37 15.19
C ILE A 29 -20.94 -3.77 16.48
N ASP A 30 -22.05 -3.11 16.77
CA ASP A 30 -23.03 -3.55 17.75
C ASP A 30 -24.30 -4.00 17.05
N ASP A 31 -25.23 -4.63 17.78
CA ASP A 31 -26.42 -5.25 17.19
C ASP A 31 -27.31 -4.25 16.42
N ASP A 32 -27.29 -2.97 16.81
CA ASP A 32 -28.12 -1.91 16.22
C ASP A 32 -27.32 -0.81 15.48
N GLU A 33 -25.99 -0.77 15.60
CA GLU A 33 -25.19 0.35 15.06
C GLU A 33 -23.77 -0.06 14.65
N VAL A 34 -23.29 0.54 13.55
CA VAL A 34 -21.94 0.35 13.02
C VAL A 34 -21.22 1.69 13.00
N TRP A 35 -20.11 1.79 13.74
CA TRP A 35 -19.24 2.97 13.74
C TRP A 35 -17.87 2.62 13.20
N CYS A 36 -17.39 3.33 12.19
CA CYS A 36 -16.07 3.09 11.64
C CYS A 36 -15.17 4.34 11.71
N GLN A 37 -13.92 4.12 12.13
CA GLN A 37 -12.88 5.13 12.20
C GLN A 37 -11.75 4.79 11.23
N LYS A 38 -11.36 5.77 10.41
CA LYS A 38 -10.19 5.67 9.54
C LYS A 38 -8.94 5.98 10.38
N ASN A 39 -8.09 4.98 10.62
CA ASN A 39 -7.02 5.09 11.61
C ASN A 39 -5.71 5.58 11.01
N LYS A 40 -5.28 5.07 9.86
CA LYS A 40 -3.96 5.40 9.31
C LYS A 40 -3.91 5.31 7.80
N ILE A 41 -3.26 6.30 7.18
CA ILE A 41 -2.86 6.27 5.77
C ILE A 41 -1.34 6.23 5.73
N ILE A 42 -0.77 5.12 5.25
CA ILE A 42 0.67 5.00 5.03
C ILE A 42 0.91 5.07 3.53
N THR A 43 1.59 6.11 3.07
CA THR A 43 2.02 6.24 1.67
C THR A 43 3.54 6.07 1.60
N LYS A 44 4.02 5.11 0.80
CA LYS A 44 5.43 4.89 0.52
C LYS A 44 5.69 4.88 -0.97
N ALA A 45 6.70 5.60 -1.42
CA ALA A 45 7.22 5.51 -2.78
C ALA A 45 8.51 4.69 -2.77
N LEU A 46 8.58 3.65 -3.60
CA LEU A 46 9.78 2.85 -3.82
C LEU A 46 10.28 3.14 -5.23
N MET A 47 11.49 3.72 -5.35
CA MET A 47 12.15 3.83 -6.66
C MET A 47 12.51 2.43 -7.14
N THR A 48 12.02 2.05 -8.33
CA THR A 48 12.51 0.89 -9.04
C THR A 48 13.65 1.35 -9.94
N TYR A 49 14.88 1.33 -9.41
CA TYR A 49 16.07 1.40 -10.24
C TYR A 49 16.12 0.14 -11.11
N GLN A 50 15.64 0.26 -12.34
CA GLN A 50 15.88 -0.74 -13.36
C GLN A 50 17.36 -0.66 -13.72
N ILE A 51 18.21 -1.41 -13.01
CA ILE A 51 19.58 -1.72 -13.47
C ILE A 51 19.43 -2.73 -14.61
N THR A 52 18.85 -2.30 -15.73
CA THR A 52 18.83 -3.08 -16.96
C THR A 52 19.97 -2.58 -17.83
N ARG A 53 20.82 -3.52 -18.27
CA ARG A 53 21.69 -3.42 -19.47
C ARG A 53 23.07 -2.74 -19.40
N ALA A 54 23.69 -2.52 -18.25
CA ALA A 54 25.12 -2.11 -18.22
C ALA A 54 26.14 -3.25 -18.08
N LEU A 55 25.71 -4.50 -17.80
CA LEU A 55 26.65 -5.64 -17.66
C LEU A 55 26.77 -6.51 -18.92
N SER A 56 26.11 -6.15 -20.03
CA SER A 56 26.19 -6.92 -21.28
C SER A 56 27.27 -6.42 -22.25
N PHE A 57 28.05 -5.39 -21.91
CA PHE A 57 29.05 -4.78 -22.81
C PHE A 57 30.50 -4.79 -22.29
N VAL A 58 30.81 -5.50 -21.21
CA VAL A 58 32.20 -5.62 -20.69
C VAL A 58 32.88 -6.93 -21.10
N PHE A 59 32.23 -7.75 -21.93
CA PHE A 59 32.83 -8.94 -22.54
C PHE A 59 32.59 -8.94 -24.06
N LEU A 60 33.26 -8.03 -24.77
CA LEU A 60 33.53 -8.13 -26.21
C LEU A 60 34.97 -7.72 -26.45
#